data_AF-A0A2S1WU82-F1
#
_entry.id   AF-A0A2S1WU82-F1
#
_cell.length_a   1.000
_cell.length_b   1.000
_cell.length_c   1.000
_cell.angle_alpha   90.00
_cell.angle_beta   90.00
_cell.angle_gamma   90.00
#
_symmetry.space_group_name_H-M   'P 1'
#
loop_
_entity.id
_entity.type
_entity.pdbx_description
1 polymer ?
#
loop_
_entity_poly.entity_id
_entity_poly.type
_entity_poly.pdbx_seq_one_letter_code
_entity_poly.pdbx_strand_id
1 'polypeptide(L)'
;NVKETGALTYLNTKASHGTDPCHLIVDKTGRNVLIANFASGSVCVLPIAEDGSLKDASCVIQHEGTSVDPKRQAGPHAHAVEI
;
A
#
# COMPACT_ATOMS: atom_id res chain seq x y z
N ASN A 1 -18.10 -9.20 2.58
CA ASN A 1 -19.53 -9.17 2.98
C ASN A 1 -20.26 -8.06 2.25
N VAL A 2 -20.69 -8.32 1.02
CA VAL A 2 -21.68 -7.48 0.35
C VAL A 2 -23.04 -7.97 0.88
N LYS A 3 -23.80 -7.12 1.57
CA LYS A 3 -25.17 -7.48 2.00
C LYS A 3 -26.04 -7.67 0.76
N GLU A 4 -27.20 -8.33 0.88
CA GLU A 4 -28.15 -8.57 -0.24
C GLU A 4 -28.51 -7.29 -1.02
N THR A 5 -28.39 -6.13 -0.38
CA THR A 5 -28.65 -4.80 -0.95
C THR A 5 -27.50 -4.23 -1.79
N GLY A 6 -26.33 -4.87 -1.82
CA GLY A 6 -25.12 -4.29 -2.43
C GLY A 6 -24.43 -3.23 -1.56
N ALA A 7 -24.98 -2.89 -0.39
CA ALA A 7 -24.46 -1.82 0.44
C ALA A 7 -23.07 -2.16 1.02
N LEU A 8 -22.15 -1.20 0.93
CA LEU A 8 -20.83 -1.29 1.55
C LEU A 8 -20.91 -0.93 3.03
N THR A 9 -20.22 -1.71 3.86
CA THR A 9 -20.02 -1.42 5.28
C THR A 9 -18.54 -1.11 5.49
N TYR A 10 -18.26 0.04 6.08
CA TYR A 10 -16.89 0.39 6.46
C TYR A 10 -16.38 -0.58 7.52
N LEU A 11 -15.19 -1.15 7.29
CA LEU A 11 -14.51 -2.03 8.26
C LEU A 11 -13.49 -1.24 9.07
N ASN A 12 -12.45 -0.71 8.41
CA ASN A 12 -11.43 0.10 9.04
C ASN A 12 -10.57 0.88 8.03
N THR A 13 -9.61 1.64 8.55
CA THR A 13 -8.56 2.34 7.81
C THR A 13 -7.22 2.06 8.48
N LYS A 14 -6.16 1.95 7.67
CA LYS A 14 -4.77 1.82 8.14
C LYS A 14 -3.86 2.76 7.34
N ALA A 15 -2.75 3.16 7.94
CA ALA A 15 -1.75 3.98 7.27
C ALA A 15 -1.09 3.17 6.13
N SER A 16 -0.86 3.81 4.98
CA SER A 16 -0.07 3.21 3.89
C SER A 16 1.44 3.28 4.13
N HIS A 17 1.86 3.89 5.25
CA HIS A 17 3.27 4.07 5.62
C HIS A 17 4.11 4.75 4.52
N GLY A 18 3.51 5.76 3.89
CA GLY A 18 4.11 6.61 2.88
C GLY A 18 3.15 7.72 2.46
N THR A 19 3.49 8.44 1.38
CA THR A 19 2.68 9.52 0.80
C THR A 19 2.34 9.23 -0.65
N ASP A 20 1.16 9.71 -1.07
CA ASP A 20 0.61 9.53 -2.41
C ASP A 20 0.61 8.06 -2.89
N PRO A 21 -0.12 7.15 -2.21
CA PRO A 21 -0.28 5.78 -2.66
C PRO A 21 -0.91 5.74 -4.06
N CYS A 22 -0.29 5.00 -4.98
CA CYS A 22 -0.68 5.01 -6.39
C CYS A 22 -1.02 3.63 -6.95
N HIS A 23 -0.58 2.55 -6.30
CA HIS A 23 -0.83 1.18 -6.73
C HIS A 23 -1.04 0.26 -5.53
N LEU A 24 -2.05 -0.62 -5.61
CA LEU A 24 -2.35 -1.62 -4.60
C LEU A 24 -2.73 -2.94 -5.26
N ILE A 25 -2.26 -4.05 -4.69
CA ILE A 25 -2.66 -5.40 -5.08
C ILE A 25 -2.97 -6.24 -3.86
N VAL A 26 -3.87 -7.22 -4.02
CA VAL A 26 -4.09 -8.27 -3.03
C VAL A 26 -3.32 -9.50 -3.48
N ASP A 27 -2.64 -10.16 -2.54
CA ASP A 27 -1.94 -11.39 -2.86
C ASP A 27 -2.89 -12.50 -3.34
N LYS A 28 -2.35 -13.51 -4.04
CA LYS A 28 -3.15 -14.64 -4.55
C LYS A 28 -3.84 -15.44 -3.45
N THR A 29 -3.41 -15.29 -2.19
CA THR A 29 -4.02 -15.97 -1.04
C THR A 29 -5.15 -15.18 -0.40
N GLY A 30 -5.35 -13.92 -0.81
CA GLY A 30 -6.33 -13.02 -0.20
C GLY A 30 -5.95 -12.55 1.21
N ARG A 31 -4.68 -12.69 1.62
CA ARG A 31 -4.25 -12.45 3.01
C ARG A 31 -3.47 -11.18 3.21
N ASN A 32 -2.99 -10.54 2.15
CA ASN A 32 -2.19 -9.34 2.24
C ASN A 32 -2.58 -8.34 1.15
N VAL A 33 -2.61 -7.06 1.52
CA VAL A 33 -2.61 -5.93 0.59
C VAL A 33 -1.20 -5.37 0.52
N LEU A 34 -0.65 -5.25 -0.68
CA LEU A 34 0.62 -4.57 -0.93
C LEU A 34 0.34 -3.20 -1.52
N ILE A 35 1.12 -2.20 -1.12
CA ILE A 35 0.91 -0.79 -1.48
C ILE A 35 2.23 -0.18 -1.96
N ALA A 36 2.19 0.55 -3.07
CA ALA A 36 3.25 1.45 -3.51
C ALA A 36 2.88 2.91 -3.24
N ASN A 37 3.74 3.62 -2.49
CA ASN A 37 3.63 5.03 -2.17
C ASN A 37 4.57 5.84 -3.07
N PHE A 38 4.00 6.63 -3.96
CA PHE A 38 4.74 7.32 -5.01
C PHE A 38 5.66 8.39 -4.44
N ALA A 39 5.12 9.41 -3.78
CA ALA A 39 5.89 10.58 -3.40
C ALA A 39 6.94 10.29 -2.32
N SER A 40 6.67 9.34 -1.42
CA SER A 40 7.66 8.92 -0.42
C SER A 40 8.63 7.85 -0.92
N GLY A 41 8.37 7.23 -2.07
CA GLY A 41 9.20 6.14 -2.60
C GLY A 41 9.24 4.90 -1.71
N SER A 42 8.14 4.58 -1.02
CA SER A 42 8.06 3.42 -0.12
C SER A 42 7.04 2.38 -0.59
N VAL A 43 7.20 1.15 -0.12
CA VAL A 43 6.18 0.10 -0.25
C VAL A 43 5.84 -0.48 1.12
N CYS A 44 4.61 -0.95 1.31
CA CYS A 44 4.23 -1.65 2.53
C CYS A 44 3.31 -2.84 2.27
N VAL A 45 3.21 -3.72 3.28
CA VAL A 45 2.33 -4.89 3.29
C VAL A 45 1.41 -4.84 4.51
N LEU A 46 0.11 -4.76 4.27
CA LEU A 46 -0.93 -4.81 5.30
C LEU A 46 -1.61 -6.18 5.26
N PRO A 47 -1.50 -7.01 6.32
CA PRO A 47 -2.25 -8.25 6.40
C PRO A 47 -3.77 -8.01 6.51
N ILE A 48 -4.55 -8.93 5.98
CA ILE A 48 -6.02 -8.93 6.05
C ILE A 48 -6.46 -9.89 7.17
N ALA A 49 -7.34 -9.43 8.06
CA ALA A 49 -7.95 -10.24 9.11
C ALA A 49 -9.10 -11.10 8.55
N GLU A 50 -9.55 -12.08 9.33
CA GLU A 50 -10.62 -13.01 8.91
C GLU A 50 -11.94 -12.28 8.61
N ASP A 51 -12.20 -11.15 9.27
CA ASP A 51 -13.38 -10.30 9.03
C ASP A 51 -13.23 -9.37 7.81
N GLY A 52 -12.07 -9.39 7.13
CA GLY A 52 -11.72 -8.54 6.00
C GLY A 52 -11.10 -7.19 6.37
N SER A 53 -10.97 -6.87 7.67
CA SER A 53 -10.32 -5.64 8.10
C SER A 53 -8.79 -5.71 7.92
N LEU A 54 -8.14 -4.56 7.77
CA LEU A 54 -6.68 -4.48 7.66
C LEU A 54 -6.01 -4.51 9.04
N LYS A 55 -4.92 -5.26 9.17
CA LYS A 55 -4.04 -5.24 10.35
C LYS A 55 -2.93 -4.20 10.17
N ASP A 56 -2.16 -3.98 11.23
CA ASP A 56 -0.95 -3.14 11.15
C ASP A 56 0.05 -3.73 10.16
N ALA A 57 0.88 -2.86 9.57
CA ALA A 57 1.83 -3.28 8.55
C ALA A 57 2.76 -4.37 9.09
N SER A 58 2.84 -5.46 8.33
CA SER A 58 3.79 -6.55 8.59
C SER A 58 5.18 -6.26 8.02
N CYS A 59 5.24 -5.39 7.01
CA CYS A 59 6.47 -4.95 6.37
C CYS A 59 6.29 -3.53 5.81
N VAL A 60 7.33 -2.71 5.97
CA VAL A 60 7.46 -1.40 5.34
C VAL A 60 8.89 -1.31 4.80
N ILE A 61 9.02 -0.96 3.54
CA ILE A 61 10.32 -0.78 2.88
C ILE A 61 10.37 0.65 2.38
N GLN A 62 11.25 1.44 2.99
CA GLN A 62 11.62 2.76 2.51
C GLN A 62 12.79 2.61 1.53
N HIS A 63 12.62 3.09 0.29
CA HIS A 63 13.75 3.21 -0.62
C HIS A 63 14.49 4.51 -0.33
N GLU A 64 15.78 4.52 -0.61
CA GLU A 64 16.64 5.69 -0.45
C GLU A 64 17.48 5.89 -1.70
N GLY A 65 17.97 7.12 -1.89
CA GLY A 65 18.83 7.48 -3.01
C GLY A 65 18.30 8.66 -3.81
N THR A 66 19.15 9.17 -4.69
CA THR A 66 18.90 10.33 -5.55
C THR A 66 19.50 10.08 -6.93
N SER A 67 19.23 10.96 -7.90
CA SER A 67 19.90 10.93 -9.21
C SER A 67 20.72 12.20 -9.44
N VAL A 68 21.36 12.30 -10.61
CA VAL A 68 22.28 13.38 -10.99
C VAL A 68 21.65 14.77 -10.96
N ASP A 69 20.35 14.88 -11.28
CA ASP A 69 19.60 16.14 -11.21
C ASP A 69 18.68 16.14 -9.98
N PRO A 70 19.05 16.84 -8.90
CA PRO A 70 18.27 16.87 -7.67
C PRO A 70 16.95 17.64 -7.81
N LYS A 71 16.78 18.50 -8.84
CA LYS A 71 15.47 19.15 -9.09
C LYS A 71 14.48 18.20 -9.72
N ARG A 72 14.97 17.22 -10.48
CA ARG A 72 14.15 16.21 -11.16
C ARG A 72 13.95 14.95 -10.32
N GLN A 73 14.94 14.56 -9.51
CA GLN A 73 14.91 13.32 -8.73
C GLN A 73 15.69 13.46 -7.42
N ALA A 74 15.07 14.13 -6.45
CA ALA A 74 15.60 14.26 -5.08
C ALA A 74 15.39 13.02 -4.21
N GLY A 75 14.63 12.03 -4.69
CA GLY A 75 14.26 10.83 -3.94
C GLY A 75 13.64 9.77 -4.85
N PRO A 76 13.44 8.54 -4.34
CA PRO A 76 12.76 7.48 -5.09
C PRO A 76 11.26 7.77 -5.24
N HIS A 77 10.66 7.21 -6.29
CA HIS A 77 9.22 7.26 -6.53
C HIS A 77 8.70 5.86 -6.89
N ALA A 78 8.01 5.19 -5.97
CA ALA A 78 7.52 3.84 -6.20
C ALA A 78 6.21 3.89 -7.02
N HIS A 79 6.22 3.30 -8.22
CA HIS A 79 5.07 3.39 -9.14
C HIS A 79 4.14 2.17 -9.08
N ALA A 80 4.70 1.00 -8.75
CA ALA A 80 3.96 -0.25 -8.74
C ALA A 80 4.60 -1.25 -7.76
N VAL A 81 3.82 -2.25 -7.39
CA VAL A 81 4.22 -3.41 -6.59
C VAL A 81 3.52 -4.63 -7.18
N GLU A 82 4.24 -5.74 -7.31
CA GLU A 82 3.79 -6.96 -7.98
C GLU A 82 4.28 -8.21 -7.23
N ILE A 83 3.52 -9.32 -7.30
CA ILE A 83 3.88 -10.62 -6.69
C ILE A 83 3.42 -11.83 -7.52
#